data_AF-A0A395I4K6-F1
#
_entry.id   AF-A0A395I4K6-F1
#
_cell.length_a   1.000
_cell.length_b   1.000
_cell.length_c   1.000
_cell.angle_alpha   90.00
_cell.angle_beta   90.00
_cell.angle_gamma   90.00
#
_symmetry.space_group_name_H-M   'P 1'
#
loop_
_entity.id
_entity.type
_entity.pdbx_description
1 polymer ?
#
loop_
_entity_poly.entity_id
_entity_poly.type
_entity_poly.pdbx_seq_one_letter_code
_entity_poly.pdbx_strand_id
1 'polypeptide(L)'
;MADPTDLNLDAPSDLQDIPEMSMQLLPPPEGTYPDNGIAHVWCNFHSTRATLLAAVSAHGKAHGYNIVVKSSSTPTDKKPGRTAKVWLRCDRGGHYRPRNGLTEETRKRRRTSRLMDCPFMLVAAGTPGIWTLTVLNPTHNHGPIVEKPRQVPHHKVRKGQIAAVPYDWPHDATLTPYTTALVIIDMQKDFCSPGGYMEYQGYDISANQALIPRLQHLLNAFRAAGFPIYHTREGHRPDLSTLSSRETYRSRNNASGLGIGSPGPLGRLLIRGEVGHDTVDELYPIPGEPVIDKPGKGAFAHTDFELILRNRGIKNLVIAGVTTDVCVATTMREANDRGFDCVVLEDGTAASEPSLHVSTIESVKMEGGIFGAVTKLEDVVHAVENFKAVTVKKLAPQMAV
;
A
#
# COMPACT_ATOMS: atom_id res chain seq x y z
N MET A 1 29.57 7.68 40.82
CA MET A 1 30.07 8.94 40.23
C MET A 1 30.43 8.63 38.80
N ALA A 2 29.73 9.23 37.84
CA ALA A 2 29.97 8.99 36.42
C ALA A 2 31.22 9.76 35.96
N ASP A 3 31.98 9.14 35.07
CA ASP A 3 33.25 9.60 34.52
C ASP A 3 33.12 10.97 33.81
N PRO A 4 33.90 11.99 34.21
CA PRO A 4 33.85 13.33 33.62
C PRO A 4 34.48 13.43 32.21
N THR A 5 35.05 12.35 31.67
CA THR A 5 35.66 12.35 30.32
C THR A 5 34.69 12.04 29.17
N ASP A 6 33.43 11.69 29.46
CA ASP A 6 32.39 11.43 28.44
C ASP A 6 31.67 12.73 27.96
N LEU A 7 32.19 13.89 28.39
CA LEU A 7 31.75 15.21 27.93
C LEU A 7 32.62 15.64 26.74
N ASN A 8 32.28 15.12 25.57
CA ASN A 8 32.76 15.66 24.30
C ASN A 8 32.22 17.11 24.16
N LEU A 9 33.04 18.08 24.58
CA LEU A 9 32.73 19.52 24.65
C LEU A 9 32.73 20.20 23.27
N ASP A 10 33.13 19.48 22.21
CA ASP A 10 33.37 20.05 20.88
C ASP A 10 32.48 19.45 19.77
N ALA A 11 31.34 18.83 20.10
CA ALA A 11 30.37 18.52 19.06
C ALA A 11 29.83 19.84 18.48
N PRO A 12 30.05 20.16 17.18
CA PRO A 12 29.51 21.37 16.61
C PRO A 12 28.00 21.33 16.78
N SER A 13 27.46 22.40 17.35
CA SER A 13 26.03 22.58 17.39
C SER A 13 25.52 22.57 15.95
N ASP A 14 24.65 21.63 15.58
CA ASP A 14 23.93 21.58 14.30
C ASP A 14 22.92 22.75 14.14
N LEU A 15 23.26 23.93 14.70
CA LEU A 15 22.54 25.19 14.53
C LEU A 15 22.92 25.77 13.16
N GLN A 16 22.28 25.24 12.12
CA GLN A 16 22.02 26.00 10.92
C GLN A 16 20.50 26.20 10.79
N ASP A 17 19.93 26.99 11.70
CA ASP A 17 18.60 27.57 11.49
C ASP A 17 18.77 28.88 10.69
N ILE A 18 19.07 28.80 9.39
CA ILE A 18 18.49 29.72 8.40
C ILE A 18 18.40 29.02 7.02
N PRO A 19 17.39 28.16 6.77
CA PRO A 19 16.94 27.94 5.41
C PRO A 19 16.07 29.14 5.01
N GLU A 20 16.49 29.81 3.94
CA GLU A 20 15.76 30.77 3.10
C GLU A 20 14.28 31.03 3.51
N MET A 21 13.95 32.28 3.81
CA MET A 21 12.56 32.77 3.98
C MET A 21 11.72 32.69 2.68
N SER A 22 12.17 31.93 1.68
CA SER A 22 11.55 31.84 0.35
C SER A 22 10.36 30.86 0.30
N MET A 23 10.23 29.93 1.25
CA MET A 23 9.08 29.01 1.33
C MET A 23 8.06 29.42 2.39
N GLN A 24 6.88 29.83 1.94
CA GLN A 24 5.74 30.17 2.79
C GLN A 24 5.15 28.89 3.40
N LEU A 25 5.17 28.77 4.73
CA LEU A 25 4.49 27.68 5.45
C LEU A 25 2.98 27.83 5.30
N LEU A 26 2.36 26.96 4.50
CA LEU A 26 0.94 27.05 4.19
C LEU A 26 0.08 26.37 5.27
N PRO A 27 -0.98 27.03 5.78
CA PRO A 27 -1.93 26.40 6.69
C PRO A 27 -2.68 25.25 5.98
N PRO A 28 -3.18 24.25 6.72
CA PRO A 28 -4.11 23.26 6.19
C PRO A 28 -5.36 23.94 5.64
N PRO A 29 -5.96 23.42 4.56
CA PRO A 29 -7.20 23.98 4.05
C PRO A 29 -8.30 23.90 5.11
N GLU A 30 -9.02 25.01 5.27
CA GLU A 30 -10.27 25.01 6.01
C GLU A 30 -11.27 24.04 5.36
N GLY A 31 -12.05 23.35 6.18
CA GLY A 31 -12.93 22.33 5.64
C GLY A 31 -13.54 21.42 6.67
N THR A 32 -14.28 20.46 6.16
CA THR A 32 -15.05 19.50 6.94
C THR A 32 -14.40 18.14 6.85
N TYR A 33 -14.12 17.53 8.00
CA TYR A 33 -13.42 16.27 8.15
C TYR A 33 -14.40 15.25 8.74
N PRO A 34 -14.79 14.21 7.97
CA PRO A 34 -15.68 13.17 8.46
C PRO A 34 -14.95 12.30 9.48
N ASP A 35 -15.66 11.95 10.55
CA ASP A 35 -15.14 11.10 11.61
C ASP A 35 -15.61 9.66 11.35
N ASN A 36 -14.83 8.91 10.59
CA ASN A 36 -15.20 7.56 10.13
C ASN A 36 -15.13 6.49 11.24
N GLY A 37 -14.98 6.87 12.51
CA GLY A 37 -15.05 5.94 13.65
C GLY A 37 -13.94 4.87 13.68
N ILE A 38 -12.87 5.01 12.89
CA ILE A 38 -11.78 4.03 12.86
C ILE A 38 -10.99 4.16 14.16
N ALA A 39 -11.35 3.34 15.14
CA ALA A 39 -10.58 3.14 16.35
C ALA A 39 -9.26 2.46 15.99
N HIS A 40 -8.14 3.17 16.09
CA HIS A 40 -6.85 2.51 16.18
C HIS A 40 -6.80 1.71 17.49
N VAL A 41 -6.53 0.41 17.37
CA VAL A 41 -6.52 -0.63 18.44
C VAL A 41 -5.65 -0.29 19.66
N TRP A 42 -4.86 0.79 19.62
CA TRP A 42 -3.93 1.19 20.67
C TRP A 42 -4.41 2.32 21.59
N CYS A 43 -5.60 2.88 21.40
CA CYS A 43 -6.11 3.95 22.24
C CYS A 43 -7.53 3.64 22.75
N ASN A 44 -7.62 3.00 23.92
CA ASN A 44 -8.87 2.83 24.67
C ASN A 44 -9.38 4.18 25.22
N PHE A 45 -9.91 5.04 24.35
CA PHE A 45 -10.79 6.15 24.70
C PHE A 45 -11.53 6.56 23.42
N HIS A 46 -12.85 6.61 23.46
CA HIS A 46 -13.75 7.11 22.40
C HIS A 46 -13.14 8.34 21.69
N SER A 47 -12.49 8.15 20.53
CA SER A 47 -11.67 9.19 19.91
C SER A 47 -12.37 9.82 18.71
N THR A 48 -13.46 10.54 19.00
CA THR A 48 -14.08 11.44 18.03
C THR A 48 -13.10 12.55 17.66
N ARG A 49 -12.40 12.45 16.51
CA ARG A 49 -11.42 13.40 15.88
C ARG A 49 -10.17 12.76 15.24
N ALA A 50 -10.06 11.43 15.17
CA ALA A 50 -8.82 10.78 14.69
C ALA A 50 -8.46 11.17 13.23
N THR A 51 -9.44 11.11 12.32
CA THR A 51 -9.28 11.48 10.91
C THR A 51 -8.83 12.93 10.74
N LEU A 52 -9.46 13.84 11.48
CA LEU A 52 -9.06 15.24 11.51
C LEU A 52 -7.58 15.36 11.89
N LEU A 53 -7.18 14.85 13.06
CA LEU A 53 -5.81 14.99 13.55
C LEU A 53 -4.78 14.39 12.59
N ALA A 54 -5.10 13.25 11.96
CA ALA A 54 -4.25 12.64 10.95
C ALA A 54 -4.08 13.54 9.72
N ALA A 55 -5.17 14.09 9.19
CA ALA A 55 -5.13 14.99 8.04
C ALA A 55 -4.36 16.28 8.33
N VAL A 56 -4.62 16.94 9.46
CA VAL A 56 -3.91 18.17 9.83
C VAL A 56 -2.42 17.88 10.07
N SER A 57 -2.09 16.76 10.72
CA SER A 57 -0.69 16.35 10.94
C SER A 57 0.04 16.03 9.64
N ALA A 58 -0.61 15.33 8.69
CA ALA A 58 -0.04 15.02 7.39
C ALA A 58 0.25 16.30 6.58
N HIS A 59 -0.69 17.25 6.56
CA HIS A 59 -0.51 18.55 5.90
C HIS A 59 0.70 19.30 6.47
N GLY A 60 0.77 19.45 7.80
CA GLY A 60 1.88 20.14 8.44
C GLY A 60 3.22 19.53 8.05
N LYS A 61 3.34 18.19 8.13
CA LYS A 61 4.57 17.49 7.73
C LYS A 61 4.96 17.73 6.29
N ALA A 62 3.99 17.68 5.36
CA ALA A 62 4.24 17.94 3.94
C ALA A 62 4.75 19.36 3.67
N HIS A 63 4.41 20.31 4.56
CA HIS A 63 4.82 21.71 4.46
C HIS A 63 5.95 22.06 5.43
N GLY A 64 6.58 21.08 6.09
CA GLY A 64 7.75 21.29 6.94
C GLY A 64 7.46 21.88 8.32
N TYR A 65 6.31 21.61 8.94
CA TYR A 65 6.08 21.98 10.35
C TYR A 65 5.20 20.97 11.06
N ASN A 66 5.27 20.90 12.39
CA ASN A 66 4.42 19.97 13.14
C ASN A 66 3.25 20.70 13.80
N ILE A 67 2.07 20.09 13.74
CA ILE A 67 0.84 20.60 14.37
C ILE A 67 0.52 19.72 15.58
N VAL A 68 0.34 20.37 16.74
CA VAL A 68 0.08 19.72 18.02
C VAL A 68 -1.19 20.26 18.66
N VAL A 69 -1.83 19.44 19.50
CA VAL A 69 -2.99 19.86 20.29
C VAL A 69 -2.55 20.81 21.40
N LYS A 70 -3.06 22.05 21.38
CA LYS A 70 -2.88 23.04 22.46
C LYS A 70 -3.81 22.71 23.62
N SER A 71 -5.08 22.49 23.32
CA SER A 71 -6.13 22.17 24.29
C SER A 71 -7.33 21.56 23.58
N SER A 72 -8.23 20.94 24.33
CA SER A 72 -9.53 20.51 23.82
C SER A 72 -10.63 20.66 24.86
N SER A 73 -11.86 20.81 24.38
CA SER A 73 -13.08 20.88 25.17
C SER A 73 -14.06 19.85 24.64
N THR A 74 -14.35 18.83 25.44
CA THR A 74 -15.36 17.81 25.12
C THR A 74 -16.65 18.14 25.88
N PRO A 75 -17.84 17.96 25.27
CA PRO A 75 -19.10 18.11 25.99
C PRO A 75 -19.18 17.06 27.10
N THR A 76 -19.69 17.43 28.26
CA THR A 76 -19.89 16.51 29.40
C THR A 76 -21.36 16.53 29.81
N ASP A 77 -21.82 15.50 30.52
CA ASP A 77 -23.20 15.40 31.02
C ASP A 77 -23.62 16.60 31.88
N LYS A 78 -22.64 17.30 32.48
CA LYS A 78 -22.85 18.50 33.28
C LYS A 78 -23.03 19.80 32.47
N LYS A 79 -22.79 19.78 31.15
CA LYS A 79 -22.93 20.92 30.22
C LYS A 79 -23.47 20.46 28.86
N PRO A 80 -24.75 20.02 28.80
CA PRO A 80 -25.37 19.59 27.55
C PRO A 80 -25.45 20.74 26.53
N GLY A 81 -25.30 20.43 25.24
CA GLY A 81 -25.46 21.38 24.14
C GLY A 81 -24.21 22.17 23.70
N ARG A 82 -23.04 21.93 24.31
CA ARG A 82 -21.79 22.57 23.86
C ARG A 82 -21.19 21.78 22.69
N THR A 83 -20.71 22.45 21.64
CA THR A 83 -19.94 21.82 20.55
C THR A 83 -18.55 21.41 21.05
N ALA A 84 -18.06 20.24 20.65
CA ALA A 84 -16.69 19.83 20.95
C ALA A 84 -15.70 20.75 20.23
N LYS A 85 -14.60 21.14 20.87
CA LYS A 85 -13.58 22.01 20.26
C LYS A 85 -12.18 21.48 20.52
N VAL A 86 -11.31 21.60 19.53
CA VAL A 86 -9.89 21.27 19.62
C VAL A 86 -9.09 22.45 19.09
N TRP A 87 -8.23 23.00 19.92
CA TRP A 87 -7.31 24.06 19.52
C TRP A 87 -5.97 23.42 19.16
N LEU A 88 -5.51 23.67 17.95
CA LEU A 88 -4.25 23.17 17.42
C LEU A 88 -3.28 24.33 17.25
N ARG A 89 -1.98 24.05 17.34
CA ARG A 89 -0.91 25.04 17.16
C ARG A 89 0.33 24.39 16.58
N CYS A 90 1.31 25.19 16.18
CA CYS A 90 2.64 24.69 15.81
C CYS A 90 3.35 24.10 17.04
N ASP A 91 4.16 23.06 16.86
CA ASP A 91 4.99 22.46 17.90
C ASP A 91 6.00 23.44 18.50
N ARG A 92 6.39 24.46 17.74
CA ARG A 92 7.24 25.58 18.18
C ARG A 92 6.46 26.73 18.85
N GLY A 93 5.16 26.57 19.12
CA GLY A 93 4.31 27.59 19.75
C GLY A 93 4.38 27.65 21.28
N GLY A 94 4.24 28.85 21.86
CA GLY A 94 4.26 29.13 23.30
C GLY A 94 5.65 29.24 23.92
N HIS A 95 5.71 29.38 25.24
CA HIS A 95 6.96 29.56 26.00
C HIS A 95 7.30 28.34 26.85
N TYR A 96 8.60 28.16 27.10
CA TYR A 96 9.04 27.21 28.11
C TYR A 96 8.65 27.67 29.50
N ARG A 97 8.03 26.77 30.26
CA ARG A 97 7.86 26.97 31.70
C ARG A 97 9.15 26.55 32.42
N PRO A 98 9.69 27.37 33.32
CA PRO A 98 10.79 26.96 34.18
C PRO A 98 10.40 25.71 34.95
N ARG A 99 11.23 24.67 34.88
CA ARG A 99 11.05 23.45 35.70
C ARG A 99 12.40 23.11 36.30
N ASN A 100 12.43 22.89 37.61
CA ASN A 100 13.63 22.51 38.36
C ASN A 100 14.82 23.49 38.16
N GLY A 101 14.55 24.80 38.10
CA GLY A 101 15.58 25.83 37.94
C GLY A 101 16.23 25.92 36.56
N LEU A 102 15.78 25.13 35.57
CA LEU A 102 16.26 25.23 34.20
C LEU A 102 15.62 26.43 33.49
N THR A 103 16.48 27.37 33.09
CA THR A 103 16.18 28.50 32.20
C THR A 103 16.39 28.10 30.73
N GLU A 104 16.07 28.99 29.79
CA GLU A 104 16.30 28.70 28.37
C GLU A 104 17.79 28.56 28.05
N GLU A 105 18.64 29.37 28.68
CA GLU A 105 20.10 29.40 28.50
C GLU A 105 20.79 28.17 29.10
N THR A 106 20.24 27.61 30.19
CA THR A 106 20.83 26.47 30.90
C THR A 106 20.34 25.12 30.37
N ARG A 107 19.38 25.12 29.44
CA ARG A 107 18.77 23.91 28.90
C ARG A 107 19.56 23.34 27.71
N LYS A 108 20.54 22.48 27.99
CA LYS A 108 21.21 21.67 26.95
C LYS A 108 20.22 20.67 26.33
N ARG A 109 19.83 20.84 25.06
CA ARG A 109 19.03 19.84 24.32
C ARG A 109 19.79 19.34 23.09
N ARG A 110 19.72 18.03 22.84
CA ARG A 110 20.16 17.35 21.61
C ARG A 110 19.02 17.22 20.58
N ARG A 111 18.19 18.27 20.38
CA ARG A 111 17.08 18.26 19.39
C ARG A 111 16.91 19.61 18.72
N THR A 112 16.53 19.60 17.45
CA THR A 112 16.36 20.73 16.52
C THR A 112 15.07 21.54 16.70
N SER A 113 14.12 21.11 17.55
CA SER A 113 12.88 21.86 17.81
C SER A 113 12.97 22.65 19.14
N ARG A 114 12.88 23.98 19.03
CA ARG A 114 12.76 24.93 20.16
C ARG A 114 11.36 25.58 20.12
N LEU A 115 10.80 25.88 21.29
CA LEU A 115 9.64 26.76 21.37
C LEU A 115 10.11 28.18 21.04
N MET A 116 9.49 28.81 20.05
CA MET A 116 9.85 30.15 19.55
C MET A 116 8.64 31.08 19.54
N ASP A 117 7.64 30.73 20.36
CA ASP A 117 6.35 31.40 20.39
C ASP A 117 5.70 31.58 19.01
N CYS A 118 5.77 30.53 18.18
CA CYS A 118 5.14 30.52 16.86
C CYS A 118 3.64 30.87 16.97
N PRO A 119 3.13 31.86 16.20
CA PRO A 119 1.77 32.36 16.34
C PRO A 119 0.71 31.51 15.62
N PHE A 120 1.13 30.51 14.82
CA PHE A 120 0.25 29.64 14.06
C PHE A 120 -0.77 28.92 14.95
N MET A 121 -2.05 29.00 14.58
CA MET A 121 -3.15 28.44 15.37
C MET A 121 -4.34 28.05 14.50
N LEU A 122 -4.93 26.90 14.84
CA LEU A 122 -6.17 26.42 14.25
C LEU A 122 -7.18 26.10 15.35
N VAL A 123 -8.45 26.09 14.99
CA VAL A 123 -9.50 25.53 15.83
C VAL A 123 -10.36 24.59 14.99
N ALA A 124 -10.64 23.41 15.54
CA ALA A 124 -11.64 22.52 14.99
C ALA A 124 -12.84 22.45 15.92
N ALA A 125 -14.03 22.69 15.39
CA ALA A 125 -15.29 22.51 16.10
C ALA A 125 -16.01 21.28 15.56
N GLY A 126 -16.41 20.37 16.44
CA GLY A 126 -17.00 19.09 16.07
C GLY A 126 -18.35 18.86 16.73
N THR A 127 -19.29 18.41 15.92
CA THR A 127 -20.45 17.63 16.36
C THR A 127 -20.13 16.14 16.12
N PRO A 128 -20.80 15.18 16.79
CA PRO A 128 -20.55 13.76 16.53
C PRO A 128 -20.63 13.45 15.03
N GLY A 129 -19.56 12.85 14.49
CA GLY A 129 -19.45 12.44 13.08
C GLY A 129 -18.78 13.45 12.14
N ILE A 130 -18.67 14.73 12.50
CA ILE A 130 -18.14 15.77 11.60
C ILE A 130 -17.36 16.84 12.36
N TRP A 131 -16.14 17.15 11.88
CA TRP A 131 -15.31 18.24 12.38
C TRP A 131 -15.09 19.33 11.34
N THR A 132 -15.32 20.59 11.70
CA THR A 132 -15.00 21.75 10.87
C THR A 132 -13.73 22.42 11.37
N LEU A 133 -12.72 22.53 10.51
CA LEU A 133 -11.44 23.18 10.79
C LEU A 133 -11.47 24.64 10.31
N THR A 134 -11.01 25.55 11.16
CA THR A 134 -10.84 26.97 10.89
C THR A 134 -9.42 27.39 11.24
N VAL A 135 -8.79 28.19 10.37
CA VAL A 135 -7.48 28.79 10.58
C VAL A 135 -7.65 30.06 11.38
N LEU A 136 -7.17 30.08 12.63
CA LEU A 136 -7.22 31.28 13.47
C LEU A 136 -6.05 32.23 13.17
N ASN A 137 -4.87 31.66 12.92
CA ASN A 137 -3.71 32.42 12.49
C ASN A 137 -2.85 31.56 11.54
N PRO A 138 -2.70 31.94 10.27
CA PRO A 138 -1.93 31.18 9.28
C PRO A 138 -0.42 31.43 9.38
N THR A 139 0.01 32.44 10.13
CA THR A 139 1.40 32.92 10.09
C THR A 139 2.35 32.06 10.94
N HIS A 140 3.57 31.88 10.44
CA HIS A 140 4.68 31.30 11.16
C HIS A 140 5.82 32.32 11.23
N ASN A 141 6.59 32.29 12.33
CA ASN A 141 7.78 33.12 12.52
C ASN A 141 9.08 32.31 12.27
N HIS A 142 9.00 31.24 11.47
CA HIS A 142 10.11 30.37 11.15
C HIS A 142 9.93 29.69 9.80
N GLY A 143 11.04 29.27 9.19
CA GLY A 143 11.04 28.46 7.97
C GLY A 143 10.67 26.99 8.23
N PRO A 144 10.57 26.18 7.16
CA PRO A 144 10.29 24.75 7.26
C PRO A 144 11.38 24.01 8.03
N ILE A 145 10.96 23.05 8.83
CA ILE A 145 11.79 22.09 9.53
C ILE A 145 12.35 21.11 8.50
N VAL A 146 13.63 21.26 8.18
CA VAL A 146 14.40 20.25 7.44
C VAL A 146 14.92 19.23 8.45
N GLU A 147 14.03 18.39 9.00
CA GLU A 147 14.48 17.19 9.70
C GLU A 147 15.00 16.22 8.65
N LYS A 148 16.32 15.99 8.60
CA LYS A 148 16.85 14.79 7.94
C LYS A 148 16.15 13.60 8.62
N PRO A 149 15.41 12.75 7.88
CA PRO A 149 14.66 11.67 8.51
C PRO A 149 15.62 10.85 9.36
N ARG A 150 15.32 10.77 10.66
CA ARG A 150 16.04 9.90 11.58
C ARG A 150 15.94 8.50 11.00
N GLN A 151 17.06 7.93 10.54
CA GLN A 151 17.12 6.54 10.11
C GLN A 151 16.59 5.68 11.27
N VAL A 152 15.35 5.21 11.14
CA VAL A 152 14.86 4.11 11.95
C VAL A 152 15.86 2.99 11.71
N PRO A 153 16.40 2.31 12.75
CA PRO A 153 17.25 1.16 12.51
C PRO A 153 16.47 0.21 11.61
N HIS A 154 16.88 0.11 10.34
CA HIS A 154 16.20 -0.72 9.36
C HIS A 154 16.22 -2.14 9.94
N HIS A 155 15.04 -2.69 10.16
CA HIS A 155 14.90 -4.12 10.37
C HIS A 155 15.65 -4.82 9.24
N LYS A 156 16.73 -5.52 9.58
CA LYS A 156 17.58 -6.17 8.58
C LYS A 156 16.91 -7.48 8.18
N VAL A 157 16.22 -7.41 7.05
CA VAL A 157 15.66 -8.56 6.34
C VAL A 157 16.76 -9.58 6.06
N ARG A 158 16.50 -10.87 6.32
CA ARG A 158 17.50 -11.91 6.06
C ARG A 158 17.71 -12.06 4.55
N LYS A 159 18.89 -12.51 4.15
CA LYS A 159 19.17 -12.80 2.75
C LYS A 159 18.20 -13.86 2.23
N GLY A 160 17.56 -13.60 1.11
CA GLY A 160 16.52 -14.47 0.57
C GLY A 160 15.12 -14.17 1.11
N GLN A 161 14.94 -13.04 1.81
CA GLN A 161 13.65 -12.48 2.18
C GLN A 161 13.48 -11.04 1.64
N ILE A 162 12.26 -10.55 1.73
CA ILE A 162 11.77 -9.22 1.39
C ILE A 162 11.05 -8.70 2.63
N ALA A 163 11.20 -7.41 2.94
CA ALA A 163 10.39 -6.77 3.97
C ALA A 163 8.91 -6.88 3.58
N ALA A 164 8.09 -7.44 4.46
CA ALA A 164 6.68 -7.61 4.23
C ALA A 164 5.93 -7.60 5.58
N VAL A 165 4.61 -7.54 5.51
CA VAL A 165 3.73 -7.53 6.68
C VAL A 165 2.84 -8.76 6.64
N PRO A 166 2.72 -9.55 7.72
CA PRO A 166 3.21 -9.25 9.08
C PRO A 166 4.62 -9.80 9.39
N TYR A 167 5.27 -10.48 8.43
CA TYR A 167 6.61 -11.04 8.56
C TYR A 167 7.41 -10.84 7.27
N ASP A 168 8.74 -10.89 7.35
CA ASP A 168 9.60 -10.87 6.17
C ASP A 168 9.40 -12.14 5.32
N TRP A 169 9.09 -11.96 4.04
CA TRP A 169 8.69 -13.06 3.16
C TRP A 169 9.80 -13.47 2.17
N PRO A 170 9.94 -14.75 1.79
CA PRO A 170 9.26 -15.93 2.33
C PRO A 170 9.76 -16.27 3.74
N HIS A 171 8.94 -16.96 4.52
CA HIS A 171 9.21 -17.24 5.95
C HIS A 171 10.53 -18.00 6.19
N ASP A 172 10.96 -18.79 5.21
CA ASP A 172 12.16 -19.64 5.27
C ASP A 172 13.38 -19.06 4.52
N ALA A 173 13.31 -17.81 4.07
CA ALA A 173 14.39 -17.10 3.40
C ALA A 173 14.88 -17.72 2.08
N THR A 174 13.96 -18.28 1.31
CA THR A 174 14.26 -18.96 0.04
C THR A 174 13.77 -18.23 -1.21
N LEU A 175 13.80 -16.91 -1.23
CA LEU A 175 13.57 -16.15 -2.47
C LEU A 175 14.67 -16.43 -3.50
N THR A 176 14.38 -17.26 -4.50
CA THR A 176 15.29 -17.57 -5.62
C THR A 176 14.52 -17.89 -6.90
N PRO A 177 15.14 -17.81 -8.09
CA PRO A 177 14.52 -18.24 -9.34
C PRO A 177 14.08 -19.71 -9.40
N TYR A 178 14.59 -20.56 -8.51
CA TYR A 178 14.28 -21.99 -8.50
C TYR A 178 13.09 -22.35 -7.61
N THR A 179 12.70 -21.44 -6.72
CA THR A 179 11.71 -21.67 -5.66
C THR A 179 10.56 -20.69 -5.72
N THR A 180 10.74 -19.56 -6.40
CA THR A 180 9.78 -18.45 -6.44
C THR A 180 9.30 -18.16 -7.85
N ALA A 181 8.00 -17.97 -8.02
CA ALA A 181 7.40 -17.55 -9.27
C ALA A 181 6.56 -16.27 -9.11
N LEU A 182 6.49 -15.47 -10.18
CA LEU A 182 5.49 -14.41 -10.33
C LEU A 182 4.24 -14.98 -10.98
N VAL A 183 3.07 -14.59 -10.47
CA VAL A 183 1.77 -14.93 -11.03
C VAL A 183 1.03 -13.63 -11.33
N ILE A 184 0.84 -13.32 -12.61
CA ILE A 184 0.03 -12.19 -13.09
C ILE A 184 -1.38 -12.68 -13.38
N ILE A 185 -2.34 -12.25 -12.57
CA ILE A 185 -3.72 -12.74 -12.60
C ILE A 185 -4.59 -11.82 -13.45
N ASP A 186 -5.17 -12.40 -14.50
CA ASP A 186 -6.33 -11.88 -15.26
C ASP A 186 -6.20 -10.44 -15.76
N MET A 187 -5.00 -10.03 -16.17
CA MET A 187 -4.79 -8.74 -16.84
C MET A 187 -5.25 -8.80 -18.30
N GLN A 188 -6.53 -9.11 -18.51
CA GLN A 188 -7.17 -9.28 -19.82
C GLN A 188 -7.87 -8.00 -20.27
N LYS A 189 -8.06 -7.85 -21.58
CA LYS A 189 -8.81 -6.73 -22.16
C LYS A 189 -10.26 -6.67 -21.63
N ASP A 190 -10.87 -7.81 -21.34
CA ASP A 190 -12.20 -7.93 -20.72
C ASP A 190 -12.28 -7.31 -19.32
N PHE A 191 -11.15 -7.20 -18.61
CA PHE A 191 -11.07 -6.62 -17.26
C PHE A 191 -10.45 -5.21 -17.25
N CYS A 192 -9.70 -4.84 -18.28
CA CYS A 192 -8.85 -3.65 -18.28
C CYS A 192 -9.12 -2.66 -19.43
N SER A 193 -9.88 -3.04 -20.46
CA SER A 193 -10.10 -2.22 -21.65
C SER A 193 -11.56 -1.81 -21.80
N PRO A 194 -11.83 -0.61 -22.37
CA PRO A 194 -13.18 -0.24 -22.79
C PRO A 194 -13.77 -1.26 -23.78
N GLY A 195 -15.06 -1.54 -23.67
CA GLY A 195 -15.76 -2.56 -24.42
C GLY A 195 -15.56 -4.00 -23.91
N GLY A 196 -14.84 -4.17 -22.81
CA GLY A 196 -14.63 -5.45 -22.13
C GLY A 196 -15.74 -5.83 -21.15
N TYR A 197 -15.73 -7.08 -20.68
CA TYR A 197 -16.70 -7.64 -19.72
C TYR A 197 -17.00 -6.74 -18.51
N MET A 198 -15.99 -6.14 -17.86
CA MET A 198 -16.18 -5.34 -16.63
C MET A 198 -17.05 -4.10 -16.84
N GLU A 199 -16.95 -3.45 -18.01
CA GLU A 199 -17.78 -2.28 -18.33
C GLU A 199 -19.26 -2.67 -18.43
N TYR A 200 -19.56 -3.85 -19.00
CA TYR A 200 -20.92 -4.39 -19.05
C TYR A 200 -21.48 -4.80 -17.69
N GLN A 201 -20.61 -5.09 -16.72
CA GLN A 201 -21.01 -5.28 -15.33
C GLN A 201 -21.21 -3.95 -14.58
N GLY A 202 -20.89 -2.80 -15.20
CA GLY A 202 -21.07 -1.47 -14.63
C GLY A 202 -19.96 -1.04 -13.67
N TYR A 203 -18.78 -1.65 -13.75
CA TYR A 203 -17.64 -1.32 -12.88
C TYR A 203 -16.69 -0.33 -13.54
N ASP A 204 -16.08 0.55 -12.72
CA ASP A 204 -14.97 1.38 -13.14
C ASP A 204 -13.69 0.53 -13.28
N ILE A 205 -13.04 0.64 -14.44
CA ILE A 205 -11.80 -0.08 -14.78
C ILE A 205 -10.54 0.77 -14.60
N SER A 206 -10.66 2.04 -14.19
CA SER A 206 -9.55 2.98 -14.06
C SER A 206 -8.42 2.45 -13.18
N ALA A 207 -8.76 1.83 -12.04
CA ALA A 207 -7.80 1.22 -11.14
C ALA A 207 -7.05 0.05 -11.80
N ASN A 208 -7.75 -0.78 -12.57
CA ASN A 208 -7.14 -1.91 -13.30
C ASN A 208 -6.17 -1.39 -14.37
N GLN A 209 -6.53 -0.32 -15.08
CA GLN A 209 -5.67 0.32 -16.08
C GLN A 209 -4.42 0.93 -15.46
N ALA A 210 -4.55 1.58 -14.30
CA ALA A 210 -3.43 2.19 -13.59
C ALA A 210 -2.37 1.17 -13.14
N LEU A 211 -2.72 -0.12 -13.02
CA LEU A 211 -1.76 -1.18 -12.70
C LEU A 211 -0.85 -1.54 -13.88
N ILE A 212 -1.30 -1.41 -15.12
CA ILE A 212 -0.60 -1.92 -16.32
C ILE A 212 0.89 -1.50 -16.37
N PRO A 213 1.25 -0.21 -16.28
CA PRO A 213 2.66 0.19 -16.33
C PRO A 213 3.49 -0.32 -15.14
N ARG A 214 2.86 -0.46 -13.96
CA ARG A 214 3.52 -0.95 -12.74
C ARG A 214 3.81 -2.45 -12.85
N LEU A 215 2.83 -3.22 -13.32
CA LEU A 215 3.00 -4.65 -13.55
C LEU A 215 3.98 -4.92 -14.69
N GLN A 216 4.07 -4.03 -15.69
CA GLN A 216 5.06 -4.14 -16.75
C GLN A 216 6.49 -3.97 -16.19
N HIS A 217 6.68 -3.02 -15.26
CA HIS A 217 7.95 -2.85 -14.55
C HIS A 217 8.32 -4.11 -13.75
N LEU A 218 7.40 -4.64 -12.95
CA LEU A 218 7.58 -5.89 -12.20
C LEU A 218 7.92 -7.08 -13.11
N LEU A 219 7.14 -7.25 -14.18
CA LEU A 219 7.31 -8.32 -15.16
C LEU A 219 8.71 -8.27 -15.79
N ASN A 220 9.17 -7.07 -16.18
CA ASN A 220 10.50 -6.89 -16.74
C ASN A 220 11.62 -7.22 -15.74
N ALA A 221 11.46 -6.87 -14.46
CA ALA A 221 12.42 -7.22 -13.41
C ALA A 221 12.53 -8.75 -13.24
N PHE A 222 11.40 -9.46 -13.20
CA PHE A 222 11.37 -10.92 -13.09
C PHE A 222 12.01 -11.60 -14.31
N ARG A 223 11.65 -11.16 -15.52
CA ARG A 223 12.26 -11.65 -16.79
C ARG A 223 13.77 -11.44 -16.78
N ALA A 224 14.21 -10.24 -16.44
CA ALA A 224 15.62 -9.87 -16.45
C ALA A 224 16.46 -10.62 -15.41
N ALA A 225 15.85 -11.11 -14.33
CA ALA A 225 16.48 -11.90 -13.28
C ALA A 225 16.29 -13.42 -13.44
N GLY A 226 15.56 -13.86 -14.47
CA GLY A 226 15.35 -15.27 -14.79
C GLY A 226 14.37 -15.99 -13.86
N PHE A 227 13.48 -15.26 -13.17
CA PHE A 227 12.46 -15.88 -12.35
C PHE A 227 11.33 -16.45 -13.23
N PRO A 228 10.75 -17.60 -12.86
CA PRO A 228 9.55 -18.16 -13.49
C PRO A 228 8.36 -17.21 -13.40
N ILE A 229 7.62 -17.09 -14.50
CA ILE A 229 6.44 -16.22 -14.61
C ILE A 229 5.29 -17.05 -15.17
N TYR A 230 4.13 -16.89 -14.57
CA TYR A 230 2.88 -17.52 -14.99
C TYR A 230 1.82 -16.44 -15.13
N HIS A 231 0.97 -16.59 -16.14
CA HIS A 231 -0.15 -15.69 -16.41
C HIS A 231 -1.44 -16.45 -16.30
N THR A 232 -2.52 -15.82 -15.82
CA THR A 232 -3.85 -16.43 -15.84
C THR A 232 -4.82 -15.63 -16.69
N ARG A 233 -5.79 -16.34 -17.27
CA ARG A 233 -6.94 -15.74 -17.95
C ARG A 233 -8.20 -16.44 -17.50
N GLU A 234 -9.17 -15.69 -16.98
CA GLU A 234 -10.51 -16.19 -16.76
C GLU A 234 -11.25 -16.27 -18.08
N GLY A 235 -11.78 -17.46 -18.39
CA GLY A 235 -12.69 -17.62 -19.53
C GLY A 235 -13.14 -19.03 -19.80
N HIS A 236 -14.19 -19.11 -20.62
CA HIS A 236 -14.89 -20.34 -20.93
C HIS A 236 -14.63 -20.81 -22.36
N ARG A 237 -14.80 -22.11 -22.60
CA ARG A 237 -14.68 -22.68 -23.95
C ARG A 237 -15.71 -22.03 -24.89
N PRO A 238 -15.41 -21.93 -26.21
CA PRO A 238 -16.33 -21.34 -27.19
C PRO A 238 -17.74 -21.97 -27.21
N ASP A 239 -17.82 -23.27 -26.93
CA ASP A 239 -19.07 -24.04 -26.83
C ASP A 239 -19.81 -23.87 -25.49
N LEU A 240 -19.29 -23.04 -24.58
CA LEU A 240 -19.82 -22.78 -23.23
C LEU A 240 -19.87 -24.02 -22.31
N SER A 241 -19.22 -25.12 -22.68
CA SER A 241 -19.24 -26.37 -21.90
C SER A 241 -18.63 -26.23 -20.50
N THR A 242 -17.80 -25.20 -20.28
CA THR A 242 -17.20 -24.89 -18.97
C THR A 242 -17.95 -23.80 -18.21
N LEU A 243 -19.10 -23.32 -18.69
CA LEU A 243 -19.88 -22.28 -18.03
C LEU A 243 -21.09 -22.88 -17.31
N SER A 244 -21.17 -22.67 -15.99
CA SER A 244 -22.32 -23.16 -15.22
C SER A 244 -23.59 -22.35 -15.49
N SER A 245 -24.77 -22.96 -15.31
CA SER A 245 -26.06 -22.26 -15.43
C SER A 245 -26.17 -21.10 -14.41
N ARG A 246 -25.61 -21.27 -13.22
CA ARG A 246 -25.55 -20.23 -12.17
C ARG A 246 -24.69 -19.03 -12.58
N GLU A 247 -23.54 -19.25 -13.23
CA GLU A 247 -22.70 -18.15 -13.74
C GLU A 247 -23.30 -17.48 -14.96
N THR A 248 -23.92 -18.26 -15.84
CA THR A 248 -24.70 -17.76 -16.97
C THR A 248 -25.77 -16.78 -16.50
N TYR A 249 -26.50 -17.14 -15.44
CA TYR A 249 -27.52 -16.29 -14.81
C TYR A 249 -26.90 -15.04 -14.15
N ARG A 250 -25.93 -15.22 -13.24
CA ARG A 250 -25.33 -14.10 -12.48
C ARG A 250 -24.67 -13.07 -13.39
N SER A 251 -23.95 -13.50 -14.42
CA SER A 251 -23.24 -12.58 -15.34
C SER A 251 -24.17 -11.70 -16.18
N ARG A 252 -25.45 -12.07 -16.32
CA ARG A 252 -26.48 -11.27 -16.99
C ARG A 252 -27.30 -10.41 -16.03
N ASN A 253 -27.10 -10.58 -14.72
CA ASN A 253 -27.84 -9.85 -13.69
C ASN A 253 -27.21 -8.47 -13.44
N ASN A 254 -27.24 -7.62 -14.46
CA ASN A 254 -26.75 -6.25 -14.46
C ASN A 254 -27.65 -5.39 -15.38
N ALA A 255 -27.42 -4.08 -15.42
CA ALA A 255 -28.26 -3.15 -16.18
C ALA A 255 -28.25 -3.38 -17.70
N SER A 256 -27.18 -3.96 -18.25
CA SER A 256 -27.08 -4.23 -19.70
C SER A 256 -27.79 -5.51 -20.13
N GLY A 257 -28.02 -6.46 -19.19
CA GLY A 257 -28.49 -7.81 -19.48
C GLY A 257 -27.48 -8.69 -20.24
N LEU A 258 -26.32 -8.15 -20.60
CA LEU A 258 -25.23 -8.88 -21.27
C LEU A 258 -24.35 -9.54 -20.22
N GLY A 259 -23.86 -10.74 -20.55
CA GLY A 259 -23.03 -11.54 -19.65
C GLY A 259 -22.13 -12.47 -20.45
N ILE A 260 -21.62 -13.51 -19.79
CA ILE A 260 -20.64 -14.42 -20.40
C ILE A 260 -21.23 -15.03 -21.68
N GLY A 261 -20.43 -14.97 -22.76
CA GLY A 261 -20.77 -15.46 -24.08
C GLY A 261 -21.61 -14.52 -24.94
N SER A 262 -22.14 -13.42 -24.40
CA SER A 262 -22.80 -12.37 -25.20
C SER A 262 -21.79 -11.66 -26.11
N PRO A 263 -22.22 -11.18 -27.29
CA PRO A 263 -21.36 -10.40 -28.17
C PRO A 263 -21.05 -9.02 -27.57
N GLY A 264 -19.80 -8.59 -27.67
CA GLY A 264 -19.33 -7.24 -27.36
C GLY A 264 -18.33 -6.72 -28.41
N PRO A 265 -17.85 -5.48 -28.28
CA PRO A 265 -16.89 -4.84 -29.20
C PRO A 265 -15.58 -5.61 -29.36
N LEU A 266 -15.18 -6.35 -28.31
CA LEU A 266 -13.95 -7.15 -28.28
C LEU A 266 -14.23 -8.65 -28.51
N GLY A 267 -15.37 -8.99 -29.11
CA GLY A 267 -15.80 -10.38 -29.31
C GLY A 267 -16.73 -10.86 -28.19
N ARG A 268 -16.88 -12.17 -28.04
CA ARG A 268 -17.77 -12.74 -27.02
C ARG A 268 -17.14 -12.63 -25.62
N LEU A 269 -17.87 -12.03 -24.68
CA LEU A 269 -17.39 -11.73 -23.34
C LEU A 269 -16.93 -12.99 -22.59
N LEU A 270 -15.69 -12.99 -22.07
CA LEU A 270 -15.03 -14.08 -21.35
C LEU A 270 -14.99 -15.42 -22.10
N ILE A 271 -14.93 -15.40 -23.43
CA ILE A 271 -14.78 -16.60 -24.26
C ILE A 271 -13.37 -16.74 -24.79
N ARG A 272 -12.78 -17.91 -24.58
CA ARG A 272 -11.41 -18.23 -24.99
C ARG A 272 -11.25 -18.05 -26.50
N GLY A 273 -10.19 -17.35 -26.88
CA GLY A 273 -9.83 -17.06 -28.28
C GLY A 273 -10.40 -15.75 -28.82
N GLU A 274 -11.30 -15.09 -28.09
CA GLU A 274 -11.79 -13.76 -28.45
C GLU A 274 -10.78 -12.66 -28.05
N VAL A 275 -10.87 -11.51 -28.70
CA VAL A 275 -9.95 -10.37 -28.46
C VAL A 275 -10.03 -9.89 -27.01
N GLY A 276 -11.24 -9.79 -26.44
CA GLY A 276 -11.48 -9.36 -25.07
C GLY A 276 -10.89 -10.31 -24.04
N HIS A 277 -10.91 -11.62 -24.32
CA HIS A 277 -10.37 -12.61 -23.41
C HIS A 277 -8.85 -12.58 -23.33
N ASP A 278 -8.13 -12.02 -24.31
CA ASP A 278 -6.67 -12.06 -24.30
C ASP A 278 -6.04 -11.04 -23.35
N THR A 279 -4.79 -11.31 -22.95
CA THR A 279 -3.99 -10.41 -22.10
C THR A 279 -3.79 -9.05 -22.77
N VAL A 280 -3.73 -7.98 -21.97
CA VAL A 280 -3.36 -6.64 -22.48
C VAL A 280 -1.95 -6.65 -23.08
N ASP A 281 -1.73 -5.87 -24.14
CA ASP A 281 -0.54 -5.99 -24.99
C ASP A 281 0.75 -5.66 -24.22
N GLU A 282 0.69 -4.75 -23.24
CA GLU A 282 1.82 -4.33 -22.41
C GLU A 282 2.34 -5.44 -21.48
N LEU A 283 1.48 -6.40 -21.14
CA LEU A 283 1.76 -7.50 -20.22
C LEU A 283 1.78 -8.85 -20.94
N TYR A 284 1.86 -8.85 -22.28
CA TYR A 284 1.70 -10.06 -23.06
C TYR A 284 2.77 -11.13 -22.69
N PRO A 285 2.37 -12.40 -22.52
CA PRO A 285 3.29 -13.50 -22.24
C PRO A 285 4.32 -13.70 -23.37
N ILE A 286 5.54 -14.09 -23.01
CA ILE A 286 6.58 -14.47 -23.98
C ILE A 286 6.84 -16.00 -23.94
N PRO A 287 7.52 -16.59 -24.95
CA PRO A 287 7.85 -18.01 -24.92
C PRO A 287 8.56 -18.43 -23.63
N GLY A 288 8.03 -19.46 -22.98
CA GLY A 288 8.52 -19.94 -21.68
C GLY A 288 7.73 -19.46 -20.46
N GLU A 289 6.75 -18.57 -20.64
CA GLU A 289 5.82 -18.12 -19.60
C GLU A 289 4.44 -18.79 -19.80
N PRO A 290 4.08 -19.81 -19.00
CA PRO A 290 2.81 -20.51 -19.19
C PRO A 290 1.60 -19.60 -18.94
N VAL A 291 0.53 -19.83 -19.71
CA VAL A 291 -0.76 -19.14 -19.57
C VAL A 291 -1.83 -20.14 -19.14
N ILE A 292 -2.48 -19.87 -18.02
CA ILE A 292 -3.48 -20.74 -17.40
C ILE A 292 -4.87 -20.20 -17.72
N ASP A 293 -5.58 -20.88 -18.61
CA ASP A 293 -6.99 -20.57 -18.90
C ASP A 293 -7.91 -21.24 -17.89
N LYS A 294 -8.35 -20.48 -16.88
CA LYS A 294 -9.20 -20.96 -15.78
C LYS A 294 -10.68 -20.67 -16.04
N PRO A 295 -11.58 -21.66 -15.89
CA PRO A 295 -13.03 -21.44 -16.03
C PRO A 295 -13.69 -20.84 -14.78
N GLY A 296 -12.92 -20.64 -13.70
CA GLY A 296 -13.40 -20.09 -12.43
C GLY A 296 -12.48 -19.00 -11.88
N LYS A 297 -12.73 -18.60 -10.63
CA LYS A 297 -12.01 -17.48 -10.00
C LYS A 297 -10.61 -17.87 -9.55
N GLY A 298 -10.47 -19.00 -8.88
CA GLY A 298 -9.18 -19.54 -8.47
C GLY A 298 -8.41 -20.18 -9.62
N ALA A 299 -7.11 -19.91 -9.72
CA ALA A 299 -6.28 -20.43 -10.80
C ALA A 299 -5.98 -21.93 -10.69
N PHE A 300 -6.20 -22.55 -9.53
CA PHE A 300 -5.95 -23.99 -9.32
C PHE A 300 -7.17 -24.84 -9.69
N ALA A 301 -8.39 -24.28 -9.60
CA ALA A 301 -9.61 -25.02 -9.85
C ALA A 301 -9.76 -25.41 -11.33
N HIS A 302 -9.71 -26.72 -11.62
CA HIS A 302 -9.88 -27.31 -12.95
C HIS A 302 -8.80 -26.91 -13.97
N THR A 303 -7.56 -26.71 -13.51
CA THR A 303 -6.40 -26.40 -14.36
C THR A 303 -5.23 -27.33 -14.05
N ASP A 304 -4.17 -27.23 -14.84
CA ASP A 304 -2.88 -27.87 -14.60
C ASP A 304 -1.89 -26.99 -13.81
N PHE A 305 -2.37 -25.88 -13.22
CA PHE A 305 -1.50 -24.88 -12.60
C PHE A 305 -0.64 -25.45 -11.46
N GLU A 306 -1.23 -26.28 -10.59
CA GLU A 306 -0.45 -26.94 -9.53
C GLU A 306 0.63 -27.85 -10.10
N LEU A 307 0.29 -28.68 -11.10
CA LEU A 307 1.21 -29.63 -11.72
C LEU A 307 2.45 -28.90 -12.24
N ILE A 308 2.27 -27.81 -12.98
CA ILE A 308 3.38 -27.08 -13.59
C ILE A 308 4.23 -26.30 -12.57
N LEU A 309 3.64 -25.84 -11.45
CA LEU A 309 4.39 -25.25 -10.34
C LEU A 309 5.25 -26.31 -9.63
N ARG A 310 4.65 -27.47 -9.31
CA ARG A 310 5.32 -28.57 -8.60
C ARG A 310 6.46 -29.18 -9.43
N ASN A 311 6.24 -29.41 -10.72
CA ASN A 311 7.27 -29.93 -11.62
C ASN A 311 8.49 -29.00 -11.72
N ARG A 312 8.30 -27.70 -11.50
CA ARG A 312 9.36 -26.70 -11.51
C ARG A 312 9.99 -26.45 -10.13
N GLY A 313 9.48 -27.11 -9.08
CA GLY A 313 9.97 -26.96 -7.70
C GLY A 313 9.55 -25.64 -7.03
N ILE A 314 8.52 -24.98 -7.55
CA ILE A 314 8.04 -23.72 -6.99
C ILE A 314 7.34 -23.97 -5.66
N LYS A 315 7.65 -23.11 -4.69
CA LYS A 315 7.03 -23.10 -3.36
C LYS A 315 6.61 -21.71 -2.90
N ASN A 316 7.15 -20.66 -3.51
CA ASN A 316 6.88 -19.28 -3.17
C ASN A 316 6.15 -18.60 -4.35
N LEU A 317 5.06 -17.88 -4.09
CA LEU A 317 4.32 -17.16 -5.12
C LEU A 317 4.25 -15.66 -4.81
N VAL A 318 4.69 -14.84 -5.76
CA VAL A 318 4.41 -13.40 -5.79
C VAL A 318 3.15 -13.20 -6.64
N ILE A 319 2.10 -12.66 -6.03
CA ILE A 319 0.77 -12.58 -6.64
C ILE A 319 0.42 -11.11 -6.93
N ALA A 320 0.07 -10.84 -8.19
CA ALA A 320 -0.33 -9.53 -8.68
C ALA A 320 -1.43 -9.66 -9.75
N GLY A 321 -2.09 -8.56 -10.11
CA GLY A 321 -3.18 -8.54 -11.09
C GLY A 321 -4.55 -8.23 -10.50
N VAL A 322 -5.62 -8.71 -11.14
CA VAL A 322 -6.99 -8.31 -10.82
C VAL A 322 -7.99 -9.49 -10.73
N THR A 323 -9.11 -9.36 -10.02
CA THR A 323 -9.33 -8.35 -8.96
C THR A 323 -8.82 -8.85 -7.61
N THR A 324 -8.37 -7.93 -6.74
CA THR A 324 -7.80 -8.23 -5.43
C THR A 324 -8.69 -9.17 -4.61
N ASP A 325 -9.98 -8.87 -4.53
CA ASP A 325 -10.99 -9.51 -3.68
C ASP A 325 -11.59 -10.80 -4.27
N VAL A 326 -11.42 -11.04 -5.58
CA VAL A 326 -11.99 -12.19 -6.28
C VAL A 326 -10.89 -13.14 -6.75
N CYS A 327 -10.34 -12.94 -7.95
CA CYS A 327 -9.44 -13.91 -8.58
C CYS A 327 -8.09 -14.00 -7.86
N VAL A 328 -7.55 -12.85 -7.43
CA VAL A 328 -6.31 -12.77 -6.65
C VAL A 328 -6.49 -13.46 -5.30
N ALA A 329 -7.48 -13.05 -4.50
CA ALA A 329 -7.72 -13.64 -3.19
C ALA A 329 -8.05 -15.13 -3.26
N THR A 330 -8.88 -15.56 -4.22
CA THR A 330 -9.25 -16.97 -4.38
C THR A 330 -8.01 -17.80 -4.71
N THR A 331 -7.19 -17.34 -5.66
CA THR A 331 -5.95 -18.03 -6.04
C THR A 331 -4.94 -18.07 -4.90
N MET A 332 -4.80 -16.99 -4.14
CA MET A 332 -3.91 -16.93 -2.97
C MET A 332 -4.35 -17.90 -1.87
N ARG A 333 -5.64 -17.97 -1.57
CA ARG A 333 -6.20 -18.91 -0.58
C ARG A 333 -6.00 -20.36 -1.03
N GLU A 334 -6.27 -20.64 -2.30
CA GLU A 334 -6.02 -21.97 -2.89
C GLU A 334 -4.55 -22.37 -2.82
N ALA A 335 -3.63 -21.44 -3.09
CA ALA A 335 -2.19 -21.66 -2.99
C ALA A 335 -1.75 -21.91 -1.54
N ASN A 336 -2.22 -21.08 -0.60
CA ASN A 336 -1.95 -21.21 0.82
C ASN A 336 -2.38 -22.59 1.35
N ASP A 337 -3.60 -23.03 1.04
CA ASP A 337 -4.12 -24.34 1.48
C ASP A 337 -3.34 -25.52 0.89
N ARG A 338 -2.65 -25.31 -0.23
CA ARG A 338 -1.74 -26.27 -0.87
C ARG A 338 -0.29 -26.16 -0.37
N GLY A 339 -0.01 -25.27 0.58
CA GLY A 339 1.30 -25.09 1.20
C GLY A 339 2.29 -24.26 0.40
N PHE A 340 1.82 -23.42 -0.53
CA PHE A 340 2.68 -22.39 -1.14
C PHE A 340 2.79 -21.17 -0.20
N ASP A 341 4.00 -20.65 -0.01
CA ASP A 341 4.21 -19.40 0.72
C ASP A 341 3.93 -18.22 -0.21
N CYS A 342 2.93 -17.41 0.12
CA CYS A 342 2.40 -16.39 -0.78
C CYS A 342 2.70 -14.98 -0.28
N VAL A 343 3.02 -14.08 -1.21
CA VAL A 343 3.00 -12.64 -0.97
C VAL A 343 2.13 -11.96 -2.02
N VAL A 344 1.23 -11.09 -1.57
CA VAL A 344 0.41 -10.25 -2.46
C VAL A 344 0.94 -8.83 -2.48
N LEU A 345 0.93 -8.20 -3.66
CA LEU A 345 1.36 -6.83 -3.84
C LEU A 345 0.17 -5.88 -3.64
N GLU A 346 0.16 -5.11 -2.55
CA GLU A 346 -0.96 -4.18 -2.26
C GLU A 346 -1.10 -3.13 -3.36
N ASP A 347 0.02 -2.66 -3.92
CA ASP A 347 0.06 -1.67 -5.00
C ASP A 347 0.32 -2.29 -6.38
N GLY A 348 0.22 -3.63 -6.46
CA GLY A 348 0.22 -4.43 -7.68
C GLY A 348 -1.10 -5.18 -7.92
N THR A 349 -2.14 -4.85 -7.17
CA THR A 349 -3.49 -5.40 -7.34
C THR A 349 -4.55 -4.31 -7.22
N ALA A 350 -5.74 -4.54 -7.79
CA ALA A 350 -6.85 -3.61 -7.74
C ALA A 350 -8.19 -4.36 -7.67
N ALA A 351 -9.20 -3.73 -7.07
CA ALA A 351 -10.58 -4.20 -7.10
C ALA A 351 -11.48 -3.07 -7.60
N SER A 352 -12.65 -3.42 -8.13
CA SER A 352 -13.64 -2.45 -8.61
C SER A 352 -14.18 -1.55 -7.48
N GLU A 353 -14.11 -2.02 -6.24
CA GLU A 353 -14.51 -1.26 -5.05
C GLU A 353 -13.30 -1.13 -4.10
N PRO A 354 -12.83 0.11 -3.80
CA PRO A 354 -11.65 0.33 -2.97
C PRO A 354 -11.72 -0.32 -1.58
N SER A 355 -12.91 -0.35 -0.97
CA SER A 355 -13.08 -0.98 0.36
C SER A 355 -12.89 -2.50 0.32
N LEU A 356 -13.22 -3.16 -0.78
CA LEU A 356 -12.97 -4.60 -0.98
C LEU A 356 -11.49 -4.90 -1.17
N HIS A 357 -10.77 -4.03 -1.89
CA HIS A 357 -9.31 -4.12 -2.01
C HIS A 357 -8.65 -4.05 -0.63
N VAL A 358 -8.93 -2.99 0.15
CA VAL A 358 -8.32 -2.78 1.47
C VAL A 358 -8.66 -3.92 2.42
N SER A 359 -9.93 -4.30 2.54
CA SER A 359 -10.34 -5.37 3.47
C SER A 359 -9.71 -6.73 3.10
N THR A 360 -9.55 -7.01 1.81
CA THR A 360 -8.88 -8.24 1.36
C THR A 360 -7.40 -8.24 1.74
N ILE A 361 -6.70 -7.13 1.51
CA ILE A 361 -5.28 -6.98 1.90
C ILE A 361 -5.12 -7.08 3.43
N GLU A 362 -6.02 -6.49 4.23
CA GLU A 362 -6.00 -6.66 5.68
C GLU A 362 -6.24 -8.12 6.10
N SER A 363 -7.15 -8.82 5.43
CA SER A 363 -7.46 -10.22 5.75
C SER A 363 -6.26 -11.15 5.63
N VAL A 364 -5.33 -10.87 4.71
CA VAL A 364 -4.09 -11.65 4.53
C VAL A 364 -3.21 -11.59 5.78
N LYS A 365 -3.14 -10.42 6.44
CA LYS A 365 -2.22 -10.15 7.55
C LYS A 365 -2.72 -10.66 8.91
N MET A 366 -3.99 -11.08 8.99
CA MET A 366 -4.59 -11.56 10.23
C MET A 366 -3.90 -12.84 10.72
N GLU A 367 -4.00 -13.12 12.03
CA GLU A 367 -3.43 -14.32 12.67
C GLU A 367 -1.95 -14.58 12.35
N GLY A 368 -1.16 -13.50 12.19
CA GLY A 368 0.27 -13.62 11.87
C GLY A 368 0.57 -13.90 10.40
N GLY A 369 -0.40 -13.70 9.50
CA GLY A 369 -0.25 -13.90 8.07
C GLY A 369 -0.98 -15.15 7.59
N ILE A 370 -2.27 -15.27 7.92
CA ILE A 370 -3.09 -16.47 7.71
C ILE A 370 -3.13 -16.97 6.26
N PHE A 371 -2.93 -16.07 5.29
CA PHE A 371 -2.83 -16.42 3.86
C PHE A 371 -1.45 -16.11 3.26
N GLY A 372 -0.49 -15.66 4.07
CA GLY A 372 0.84 -15.21 3.65
C GLY A 372 1.15 -13.79 4.10
N ALA A 373 1.87 -13.05 3.26
CA ALA A 373 2.32 -11.69 3.55
C ALA A 373 1.84 -10.67 2.50
N VAL A 374 1.98 -9.39 2.84
CA VAL A 374 1.69 -8.23 1.98
C VAL A 374 2.95 -7.37 1.89
N THR A 375 3.28 -6.94 0.68
CA THR A 375 4.37 -5.97 0.46
C THR A 375 4.06 -5.06 -0.72
N LYS A 376 4.99 -4.15 -1.03
CA LYS A 376 4.92 -3.27 -2.18
C LYS A 376 5.70 -3.83 -3.36
N LEU A 377 5.24 -3.50 -4.55
CA LEU A 377 5.84 -3.91 -5.81
C LEU A 377 7.32 -3.55 -5.89
N GLU A 378 7.68 -2.33 -5.49
CA GLU A 378 9.07 -1.84 -5.52
C GLU A 378 10.00 -2.63 -4.58
N ASP A 379 9.51 -3.09 -3.44
CA ASP A 379 10.30 -3.91 -2.51
C ASP A 379 10.64 -5.27 -3.15
N VAL A 380 9.72 -5.82 -3.94
CA VAL A 380 9.96 -7.06 -4.70
C VAL A 380 10.90 -6.83 -5.88
N VAL A 381 10.71 -5.76 -6.65
CA VAL A 381 11.62 -5.40 -7.75
C VAL A 381 13.05 -5.28 -7.23
N HIS A 382 13.26 -4.49 -6.17
CA HIS A 382 14.57 -4.34 -5.56
C HIS A 382 15.17 -5.68 -5.11
N ALA A 383 14.37 -6.57 -4.51
CA ALA A 383 14.86 -7.87 -4.06
C ALA A 383 15.32 -8.76 -5.24
N VAL A 384 14.55 -8.78 -6.31
CA VAL A 384 14.82 -9.57 -7.52
C VAL A 384 16.04 -9.04 -8.29
N GLU A 385 16.15 -7.72 -8.45
CA GLU A 385 17.30 -7.09 -9.08
C GLU A 385 18.59 -7.27 -8.28
N ASN A 386 18.50 -7.18 -6.94
CA ASN A 386 19.63 -7.46 -6.06
C ASN A 386 20.10 -8.92 -6.19
N PHE A 387 19.18 -9.87 -6.33
CA PHE A 387 19.53 -11.28 -6.59
C PHE A 387 20.33 -11.42 -7.89
N LYS A 388 19.87 -10.78 -8.97
CA LYS A 388 20.59 -10.75 -10.25
C LYS A 388 21.99 -10.17 -10.11
N ALA A 389 22.12 -9.00 -9.49
CA ALA A 389 23.41 -8.33 -9.33
C ALA A 389 24.41 -9.18 -8.54
N VAL A 390 23.96 -9.85 -7.48
CA VAL A 390 24.79 -10.78 -6.69
C VAL A 390 25.21 -12.00 -7.50
N THR A 391 24.30 -12.56 -8.32
CA THR A 391 24.58 -13.74 -9.15
C THR A 391 25.59 -13.42 -10.25
N VAL A 392 25.42 -12.31 -10.96
CA VAL A 392 26.38 -11.84 -11.99
C VAL A 392 27.76 -11.61 -11.39
N LYS A 393 27.86 -10.93 -10.24
CA LYS A 393 29.15 -10.71 -9.55
C LYS A 393 29.83 -12.01 -9.12
N LYS A 394 29.08 -13.06 -8.77
CA LYS A 394 29.64 -14.37 -8.41
C LYS A 394 30.12 -15.17 -9.62
N LEU A 395 29.50 -15.01 -10.78
CA LEU A 395 29.84 -15.73 -12.01
C LEU A 395 30.93 -15.01 -12.85
N ALA A 396 31.08 -13.68 -12.72
CA ALA A 396 32.09 -12.92 -13.44
C ALA A 396 33.55 -13.43 -13.28
N PRO A 397 34.00 -13.90 -12.10
CA PRO A 397 35.34 -14.49 -11.95
C PRO A 397 35.52 -15.85 -12.65
N GLN A 398 34.43 -16.55 -12.99
CA GLN A 398 34.47 -17.86 -13.65
C GLN A 398 34.42 -17.76 -15.18
N MET A 399 34.13 -16.58 -15.73
CA MET A 399 34.08 -16.30 -17.17
C MET A 399 35.32 -15.56 -17.70
N ALA A 400 36.28 -15.24 -16.83
CA ALA A 400 37.51 -14.54 -17.17
C ALA A 400 38.73 -15.49 -17.30
N VAL A 401 38.48 -16.79 -17.52
CA VAL A 401 39.52 -17.83 -17.69
C VAL A 401 39.42 -18.45 -19.07
#